data_AF-A0A920JUF7-F1
#
_entry.id   AF-A0A920JUF7-F1
#
_cell.length_a   1.000
_cell.length_b   1.000
_cell.length_c   1.000
_cell.angle_alpha   90.00
_cell.angle_beta   90.00
_cell.angle_gamma   90.00
#
_symmetry.space_group_name_H-M   'P 1'
#
loop_
_entity.id
_entity.type
_entity.pdbx_description
1 polymer ?
#
loop_
_entity_poly.entity_id
_entity_poly.type
_entity_poly.pdbx_seq_one_letter_code
_entity_poly.pdbx_strand_id
1 'polypeptide(L)'
;MGALDDAEALILDADPTFDPNLIDLWSEISFLTYRFERFCNAVLNGYHNSLEPAHKIICLARSGDWNAAALSLATYSSINEIDSDHEKLLINYLDHEAELEIINKDKCDEDKSIIIYLCNFSNINMQIPSYGVKFLYNNLGRGKSIRSRIVASEELVKSGALNPSILFSTYKIKQPSTSGGVWARAKFVQELDRIIQNDLNNHQFLFDHLNIMIDEFLKNKLLTAFAISYGKKLRLNISNYSPLNDLILIINILSENMEIFLRNI
;
A
#
# COMPACT_ATOMS: atom_id res chain seq x y z
N MET A 1 9.56 -2.03 -7.73
CA MET A 1 9.63 -1.39 -6.39
C MET A 1 8.31 -0.71 -6.12
N GLY A 2 7.83 -0.65 -4.87
CA GLY A 2 6.48 -0.16 -4.52
C GLY A 2 6.42 1.10 -3.66
N ALA A 3 7.55 1.81 -3.51
CA ALA A 3 7.67 3.02 -2.68
C ALA A 3 7.01 4.23 -3.35
N LEU A 4 5.70 4.18 -3.55
CA LEU A 4 4.97 5.15 -4.37
C LEU A 4 4.92 6.54 -3.73
N ASP A 5 4.94 6.64 -2.40
CA ASP A 5 4.97 7.92 -1.70
C ASP A 5 6.30 8.66 -1.89
N ASP A 6 7.42 7.96 -1.73
CA ASP A 6 8.75 8.54 -1.92
C ASP A 6 8.97 8.90 -3.40
N ALA A 7 8.52 8.04 -4.31
CA ALA A 7 8.59 8.30 -5.75
C ALA A 7 7.78 9.54 -6.15
N GLU A 8 6.55 9.69 -5.62
CA GLU A 8 5.73 10.87 -5.89
C GLU A 8 6.42 12.15 -5.40
N ALA A 9 7.02 12.12 -4.21
CA ALA A 9 7.72 13.26 -3.64
C ALA A 9 8.89 13.71 -4.54
N LEU A 10 9.70 12.76 -5.02
CA LEU A 10 10.83 13.05 -5.92
C LEU A 10 10.36 13.58 -7.28
N ILE A 11 9.28 13.01 -7.84
CA ILE A 11 8.72 13.45 -9.11
C ILE A 11 8.17 14.87 -9.00
N LEU A 12 7.45 15.18 -7.93
CA LEU A 12 6.89 16.51 -7.70
C LEU A 12 7.98 17.56 -7.45
N ASP A 13 9.10 17.19 -6.81
CA ASP A 13 10.25 18.08 -6.61
C ASP A 13 10.95 18.40 -7.95
N ALA A 14 11.03 17.43 -8.86
CA ALA A 14 11.61 17.60 -10.19
C ALA A 14 10.70 18.38 -11.17
N ASP A 15 9.48 18.74 -10.77
CA ASP A 15 8.40 19.28 -11.59
C ASP A 15 8.08 18.40 -12.82
N PRO A 16 7.06 17.52 -12.72
CA PRO A 16 6.75 16.60 -13.81
C PRO A 16 6.22 17.31 -15.06
N THR A 17 5.77 18.57 -14.96
CA THR A 17 5.16 19.27 -16.10
C THR A 17 6.15 19.59 -17.22
N PHE A 18 7.47 19.51 -16.97
CA PHE A 18 8.51 19.78 -17.96
C PHE A 18 9.09 18.54 -18.65
N ASP A 19 8.73 17.32 -18.22
CA ASP A 19 9.25 16.06 -18.80
C ASP A 19 8.13 15.01 -18.98
N PRO A 20 7.85 14.58 -20.23
CA PRO A 20 6.86 13.54 -20.50
C PRO A 20 7.06 12.25 -19.70
N ASN A 21 8.31 11.83 -19.47
CA ASN A 21 8.59 10.60 -18.73
C ASN A 21 8.20 10.73 -17.25
N LEU A 22 8.37 11.94 -16.67
CA LEU A 22 7.96 12.21 -15.29
C LEU A 22 6.44 12.23 -15.17
N ILE A 23 5.72 12.71 -16.19
CA ILE A 23 4.26 12.67 -16.24
C ILE A 23 3.73 11.25 -16.36
N ASP A 24 4.34 10.40 -17.17
CA ASP A 24 3.94 9.00 -17.29
C ASP A 24 4.11 8.26 -15.95
N LEU A 25 5.25 8.47 -15.28
CA LEU A 25 5.49 7.94 -13.93
C LEU A 25 4.51 8.50 -12.90
N TRP A 26 4.23 9.81 -12.96
CA TRP A 26 3.27 10.44 -12.08
C TRP A 26 1.86 9.87 -12.29
N SER A 27 1.47 9.64 -13.54
CA SER A 27 0.22 8.99 -13.89
C SER A 27 0.11 7.60 -13.23
N GLU A 28 1.15 6.76 -13.39
CA GLU A 28 1.16 5.43 -12.77
C GLU A 28 0.91 5.51 -11.26
N ILE A 29 1.59 6.44 -10.58
CA ILE A 29 1.47 6.65 -9.13
C ILE A 29 0.08 7.17 -8.77
N SER A 30 -0.44 8.16 -9.49
CA SER A 30 -1.76 8.76 -9.25
C SER A 30 -2.88 7.72 -9.32
N PHE A 31 -2.83 6.80 -10.29
CA PHE A 31 -3.82 5.74 -10.42
C PHE A 31 -3.72 4.67 -9.32
N LEU A 32 -2.51 4.31 -8.88
CA LEU A 32 -2.32 3.32 -7.80
C LEU A 32 -2.56 3.90 -6.39
N THR A 33 -2.46 5.21 -6.24
CA THR A 33 -2.61 5.88 -4.94
C THR A 33 -3.94 6.61 -4.81
N TYR A 34 -4.71 6.68 -5.90
CA TYR A 34 -5.96 7.45 -6.03
C TYR A 34 -5.76 8.96 -5.81
N ARG A 35 -4.54 9.48 -5.96
CA ARG A 35 -4.19 10.89 -5.80
C ARG A 35 -4.25 11.62 -7.14
N PHE A 36 -5.43 12.15 -7.44
CA PHE A 36 -5.72 12.75 -8.75
C PHE A 36 -5.68 14.27 -8.82
N GLU A 37 -5.79 14.98 -7.69
CA GLU A 37 -6.06 16.43 -7.71
C GLU A 37 -5.00 17.23 -8.50
N ARG A 38 -3.73 17.12 -8.09
CA ARG A 38 -2.62 17.80 -8.76
C ARG A 38 -2.37 17.25 -10.17
N PHE A 39 -2.42 15.93 -10.32
CA PHE A 39 -2.22 15.26 -11.60
C PHE A 39 -3.22 15.72 -12.65
N CYS A 40 -4.51 15.67 -12.32
CA CYS A 40 -5.57 16.07 -13.25
C CYS A 40 -5.57 17.57 -13.54
N ASN A 41 -5.18 18.41 -12.57
CA ASN A 41 -4.94 19.83 -12.86
C ASN A 41 -3.86 19.99 -13.94
N ALA A 42 -2.76 19.24 -13.84
CA ALA A 42 -1.71 19.29 -14.85
C ALA A 42 -2.18 18.78 -16.23
N VAL A 43 -2.88 17.65 -16.28
CA VAL A 43 -3.41 17.10 -17.54
C VAL A 43 -4.38 18.07 -18.22
N LEU A 44 -5.30 18.67 -17.46
CA LEU A 44 -6.33 19.57 -18.02
C LEU A 44 -5.79 20.93 -18.46
N ASN A 45 -4.64 21.37 -17.92
CA ASN A 45 -3.94 22.57 -18.37
C ASN A 45 -3.09 22.34 -19.63
N GLY A 46 -3.14 21.14 -20.22
CA GLY A 46 -2.49 20.85 -21.50
C GLY A 46 -0.97 20.70 -21.41
N TYR A 47 -0.44 20.43 -20.21
CA TYR A 47 1.01 20.27 -20.05
C TYR A 47 1.55 19.09 -20.86
N HIS A 48 0.74 18.06 -21.15
CA HIS A 48 1.17 16.85 -21.88
C HIS A 48 0.12 16.31 -22.83
N ASN A 49 0.37 16.47 -24.14
CA ASN A 49 -0.50 15.95 -25.20
C ASN A 49 -0.23 14.47 -25.56
N SER A 50 0.78 13.84 -24.94
CA SER A 50 1.19 12.46 -25.23
C SER A 50 0.45 11.40 -24.40
N LEU A 51 -0.29 11.79 -23.36
CA LEU A 51 -1.02 10.84 -22.51
C LEU A 51 -2.16 10.17 -23.30
N GLU A 52 -2.38 8.88 -23.03
CA GLU A 52 -3.49 8.12 -23.61
C GLU A 52 -4.83 8.82 -23.32
N PRO A 53 -5.79 8.84 -24.27
CA PRO A 53 -7.08 9.53 -24.14
C PRO A 53 -7.84 9.29 -22.83
N ALA A 54 -7.72 8.07 -22.28
CA ALA A 54 -8.33 7.66 -21.02
C ALA A 54 -7.95 8.57 -19.84
N HIS A 55 -6.71 9.10 -19.80
CA HIS A 55 -6.26 10.04 -18.76
C HIS A 55 -7.09 11.32 -18.75
N LYS A 56 -7.30 11.90 -19.93
CA LYS A 56 -8.08 13.14 -20.08
C LYS A 56 -9.54 12.91 -19.71
N ILE A 57 -10.13 11.79 -20.15
CA ILE A 57 -11.52 11.43 -19.83
C ILE A 57 -11.71 11.30 -18.32
N ILE A 58 -10.84 10.55 -17.64
CA ILE A 58 -10.89 10.38 -16.19
C ILE A 58 -10.70 11.73 -15.49
N CYS A 59 -9.71 12.53 -15.91
CA CYS A 59 -9.46 13.82 -15.27
C CYS A 59 -10.59 14.83 -15.44
N LEU A 60 -11.28 14.85 -16.59
CA LEU A 60 -12.50 15.64 -16.79
C LEU A 60 -13.59 15.23 -15.79
N ALA A 61 -13.88 13.94 -15.68
CA ALA A 61 -14.87 13.43 -14.73
C ALA A 61 -14.48 13.73 -13.27
N ARG A 62 -13.20 13.56 -12.91
CA ARG A 62 -12.68 13.88 -11.56
C ARG A 62 -12.77 15.37 -11.23
N SER A 63 -12.70 16.24 -12.23
CA SER A 63 -12.92 17.69 -12.07
C SER A 63 -14.40 18.10 -12.00
N GLY A 64 -15.32 17.16 -12.23
CA GLY A 64 -16.77 17.38 -12.20
C GLY A 64 -17.41 17.66 -13.56
N ASP A 65 -16.63 17.73 -14.65
CA ASP A 65 -17.15 17.91 -16.00
C ASP A 65 -17.45 16.56 -16.67
N TRP A 66 -18.48 15.90 -16.15
CA TRP A 66 -18.95 14.60 -16.64
C TRP A 66 -19.39 14.64 -18.10
N ASN A 67 -20.00 15.76 -18.53
CA ASN A 67 -20.45 15.95 -19.90
C ASN A 67 -19.26 16.02 -20.87
N ALA A 68 -18.22 16.78 -20.52
CA ALA A 68 -17.01 16.82 -21.33
C ALA A 68 -16.29 15.46 -21.35
N ALA A 69 -16.30 14.72 -20.24
CA ALA A 69 -15.72 13.38 -20.18
C ALA A 69 -16.44 12.40 -21.13
N ALA A 70 -17.77 12.37 -21.09
CA ALA A 70 -18.58 11.53 -21.97
C ALA A 70 -18.44 11.91 -23.45
N LEU A 71 -18.45 13.21 -23.76
CA LEU A 71 -18.20 13.70 -25.12
C LEU A 71 -16.80 13.30 -25.61
N SER A 72 -15.79 13.41 -24.74
CA SER A 72 -14.42 13.01 -25.07
C SER A 72 -14.33 11.52 -25.37
N LEU A 73 -14.95 10.68 -24.54
CA LEU A 73 -15.02 9.23 -24.79
C LEU A 73 -15.65 8.92 -26.16
N ALA A 74 -16.85 9.45 -26.43
CA ALA A 74 -17.52 9.23 -27.71
C ALA A 74 -16.66 9.69 -28.91
N THR A 75 -15.97 10.83 -28.76
CA THR A 75 -15.09 11.36 -29.81
C THR A 75 -13.92 10.42 -30.08
N TYR A 76 -13.16 10.02 -29.04
CA TYR A 76 -11.99 9.15 -29.20
C TYR A 76 -12.37 7.75 -29.67
N SER A 77 -13.49 7.20 -29.20
CA SER A 77 -14.04 5.93 -29.71
C SER A 77 -14.35 6.01 -31.21
N SER A 78 -14.96 7.11 -31.67
CA SER A 78 -15.36 7.27 -33.08
C SER A 78 -14.18 7.27 -34.08
N ILE A 79 -12.98 7.59 -33.59
CA ILE A 79 -11.74 7.61 -34.38
C ILE A 79 -10.80 6.43 -34.04
N ASN A 80 -11.24 5.47 -33.23
CA ASN A 80 -10.49 4.29 -32.78
C ASN A 80 -9.20 4.60 -32.00
N GLU A 81 -9.17 5.70 -31.24
CA GLU A 81 -8.07 6.04 -30.32
C GLU A 81 -8.23 5.38 -28.94
N ILE A 82 -9.36 4.69 -28.71
CA ILE A 82 -9.63 3.85 -27.53
C ILE A 82 -10.14 2.51 -28.07
N ASP A 83 -9.54 1.41 -27.64
CA ASP A 83 -10.03 0.09 -28.02
C ASP A 83 -11.35 -0.26 -27.33
N SER A 84 -12.10 -1.19 -27.92
CA SER A 84 -13.45 -1.55 -27.46
C SER A 84 -13.51 -2.12 -26.03
N ASP A 85 -12.40 -2.61 -25.49
CA ASP A 85 -12.36 -3.17 -24.13
C ASP A 85 -12.08 -2.09 -23.09
N HIS A 86 -11.14 -1.18 -23.36
CA HIS A 86 -10.93 0.02 -22.53
C HIS A 86 -12.14 0.95 -22.56
N GLU A 87 -12.81 1.06 -23.71
CA GLU A 87 -14.06 1.83 -23.85
C GLU A 87 -15.12 1.37 -22.84
N LYS A 88 -15.37 0.05 -22.71
CA LYS A 88 -16.37 -0.48 -21.77
C LYS A 88 -16.04 -0.16 -20.31
N LEU A 89 -14.76 -0.21 -19.95
CA LEU A 89 -14.29 0.17 -18.62
C LEU A 89 -14.53 1.67 -18.35
N LEU A 90 -14.29 2.52 -19.35
CA LEU A 90 -14.54 3.96 -19.26
C LEU A 90 -16.04 4.30 -19.23
N ILE A 91 -16.87 3.58 -19.98
CA ILE A 91 -18.34 3.76 -19.89
C ILE A 91 -18.81 3.43 -18.48
N ASN A 92 -18.43 2.28 -17.92
CA ASN A 92 -18.79 1.90 -16.54
C ASN A 92 -18.24 2.87 -15.48
N TYR A 93 -17.13 3.55 -15.78
CA TYR A 93 -16.58 4.59 -14.92
C TYR A 93 -17.42 5.88 -14.94
N LEU A 94 -17.92 6.29 -16.12
CA LEU A 94 -18.70 7.51 -16.32
C LEU A 94 -20.18 7.34 -15.95
N ASP A 95 -20.73 6.14 -16.15
CA ASP A 95 -22.12 5.82 -15.89
C ASP A 95 -22.20 4.47 -15.17
N HIS A 96 -22.48 4.53 -13.86
CA HIS A 96 -22.61 3.33 -13.04
C HIS A 96 -23.92 2.58 -13.30
N GLU A 97 -24.93 3.24 -13.88
CA GLU A 97 -26.23 2.64 -14.25
C GLU A 97 -26.17 1.94 -15.60
N ALA A 98 -25.11 2.15 -16.39
CA ALA A 98 -24.93 1.49 -17.67
C ALA A 98 -24.91 -0.05 -17.55
N GLU A 99 -24.64 -0.59 -16.35
CA GLU A 99 -24.62 -2.03 -16.02
C GLU A 99 -23.97 -2.90 -17.10
N LEU A 100 -22.92 -2.40 -17.78
CA LEU A 100 -22.33 -3.15 -18.87
C LEU A 100 -21.67 -4.39 -18.29
N GLU A 101 -22.15 -5.57 -18.69
CA GLU A 101 -21.51 -6.82 -18.33
C GLU A 101 -20.09 -6.81 -18.90
N ILE A 102 -19.11 -6.57 -18.02
CA ILE A 102 -17.71 -6.82 -18.32
C ILE A 102 -17.50 -8.33 -18.13
N ILE A 103 -17.96 -9.09 -19.12
CA ILE A 103 -18.02 -10.56 -19.10
C ILE A 103 -16.62 -11.18 -18.95
N ASN A 104 -15.58 -10.48 -19.39
CA ASN A 104 -14.26 -11.06 -19.50
C ASN A 104 -13.30 -10.58 -18.40
N LYS A 105 -12.90 -11.51 -17.52
CA LYS A 105 -11.87 -11.28 -16.49
C LYS A 105 -10.49 -10.99 -17.10
N ASP A 106 -10.26 -11.45 -18.33
CA ASP A 106 -9.02 -11.22 -19.07
C ASP A 106 -8.75 -9.72 -19.33
N LYS A 107 -9.78 -8.87 -19.24
CA LYS A 107 -9.68 -7.40 -19.45
C LYS A 107 -8.92 -6.67 -18.35
N CYS A 108 -8.75 -7.31 -17.20
CA CYS A 108 -8.00 -6.77 -16.07
C CYS A 108 -6.65 -7.46 -15.90
N ASP A 109 -6.20 -8.22 -16.89
CA ASP A 109 -4.91 -8.92 -16.91
C ASP A 109 -3.78 -8.05 -17.52
N GLU A 110 -4.00 -6.73 -17.59
CA GLU A 110 -2.98 -5.76 -17.98
C GLU A 110 -2.34 -5.12 -16.74
N ASP A 111 -1.01 -5.17 -16.67
CA ASP A 111 -0.18 -4.50 -15.65
C ASP A 111 -0.10 -2.97 -15.85
N LYS A 112 -1.20 -2.33 -16.27
CA LYS A 112 -1.34 -0.87 -16.39
C LYS A 112 -2.10 -0.30 -15.19
N SER A 113 -1.54 0.71 -14.55
CA SER A 113 -2.15 1.33 -13.35
C SER A 113 -3.56 1.87 -13.61
N ILE A 114 -3.80 2.47 -14.78
CA ILE A 114 -5.13 2.98 -15.18
C ILE A 114 -6.17 1.87 -15.34
N ILE A 115 -5.78 0.72 -15.91
CA ILE A 115 -6.66 -0.43 -16.09
C ILE A 115 -7.00 -1.05 -14.73
N ILE A 116 -6.00 -1.22 -13.88
CA ILE A 116 -6.19 -1.71 -12.50
C ILE A 116 -7.10 -0.76 -11.71
N TYR A 117 -6.97 0.55 -11.89
CA TYR A 117 -7.87 1.53 -11.28
C TYR A 117 -9.31 1.35 -11.76
N LEU A 118 -9.55 1.28 -13.08
CA LEU A 118 -10.89 1.12 -13.67
C LEU A 118 -11.53 -0.21 -13.25
N CYS A 119 -10.78 -1.32 -13.28
CA CYS A 119 -11.24 -2.62 -12.84
C CYS A 119 -11.62 -2.64 -11.35
N ASN A 120 -10.82 -1.99 -10.49
CA ASN A 120 -11.18 -1.81 -9.08
C ASN A 120 -12.45 -0.97 -8.91
N PHE A 121 -12.61 0.10 -9.70
CA PHE A 121 -13.79 0.96 -9.67
C PHE A 121 -15.07 0.18 -10.06
N SER A 122 -14.97 -0.68 -11.07
CA SER A 122 -16.07 -1.55 -11.51
C SER A 122 -16.29 -2.79 -10.62
N ASN A 123 -15.61 -2.91 -9.46
CA ASN A 123 -15.68 -4.08 -8.57
C ASN A 123 -15.33 -5.42 -9.25
N ILE A 124 -14.54 -5.39 -10.32
CA ILE A 124 -14.09 -6.61 -11.00
C ILE A 124 -13.01 -7.25 -10.14
N ASN A 125 -13.26 -8.49 -9.71
CA ASN A 125 -12.34 -9.23 -8.87
C ASN A 125 -11.12 -9.69 -9.69
N MET A 126 -10.05 -8.90 -9.65
CA MET A 126 -8.77 -9.27 -10.23
C MET A 126 -8.14 -10.38 -9.39
N GLN A 127 -7.74 -11.48 -10.03
CA GLN A 127 -6.91 -12.45 -9.35
C GLN A 127 -5.55 -11.79 -9.11
N ILE A 128 -5.18 -11.64 -7.84
CA ILE A 128 -3.94 -11.01 -7.38
C ILE A 128 -2.63 -11.71 -7.85
N PRO A 129 -2.54 -12.99 -8.28
CA PRO A 129 -1.29 -13.72 -8.14
C PRO A 129 -0.36 -13.57 -9.37
N SER A 130 0.20 -12.38 -9.57
CA SER A 130 1.43 -12.15 -10.36
C SER A 130 1.96 -10.72 -10.26
N TYR A 131 1.08 -9.77 -9.92
CA TYR A 131 1.36 -8.34 -10.02
C TYR A 131 2.56 -7.91 -9.17
N GLY A 132 3.43 -7.10 -9.78
CA GLY A 132 4.54 -6.46 -9.09
C GLY A 132 4.08 -5.75 -7.81
N VAL A 133 4.94 -5.74 -6.78
CA VAL A 133 4.63 -5.25 -5.43
C VAL A 133 3.98 -3.84 -5.41
N LYS A 134 4.23 -3.00 -6.42
CA LYS A 134 3.60 -1.66 -6.56
C LYS A 134 2.07 -1.69 -6.57
N PHE A 135 1.46 -2.71 -7.18
CA PHE A 135 0.01 -2.79 -7.34
C PHE A 135 -0.72 -3.13 -6.03
N LEU A 136 0.00 -3.66 -5.04
CA LEU A 136 -0.55 -3.93 -3.70
C LEU A 136 -0.90 -2.64 -2.94
N TYR A 137 -0.42 -1.47 -3.39
CA TYR A 137 -0.76 -0.19 -2.77
C TYR A 137 -2.28 0.07 -2.74
N ASN A 138 -3.01 -0.35 -3.79
CA ASN A 138 -4.47 -0.27 -3.88
C ASN A 138 -5.19 -1.00 -2.72
N ASN A 139 -4.53 -2.00 -2.12
CA ASN A 139 -5.08 -2.79 -1.03
C ASN A 139 -4.84 -2.17 0.35
N LEU A 140 -4.15 -1.04 0.46
CA LEU A 140 -3.92 -0.33 1.74
C LEU A 140 -5.12 0.51 2.20
N GLY A 141 -6.00 0.89 1.27
CA GLY A 141 -7.13 1.80 1.51
C GLY A 141 -8.10 1.34 2.60
N ARG A 142 -8.74 2.30 3.29
CA ARG A 142 -9.66 2.01 4.41
C ARG A 142 -10.90 1.21 4.01
N GLY A 143 -11.34 1.29 2.75
CA GLY A 143 -12.46 0.51 2.22
C GLY A 143 -12.13 -0.97 1.95
N LYS A 144 -10.85 -1.36 2.02
CA LYS A 144 -10.42 -2.74 1.79
C LYS A 144 -10.50 -3.55 3.09
N SER A 145 -10.68 -4.87 2.96
CA SER A 145 -10.73 -5.76 4.12
C SER A 145 -9.40 -5.73 4.89
N ILE A 146 -9.47 -5.84 6.22
CA ILE A 146 -8.29 -5.78 7.10
C ILE A 146 -7.26 -6.85 6.72
N ARG A 147 -7.71 -8.06 6.33
CA ARG A 147 -6.83 -9.12 5.83
C ARG A 147 -6.02 -8.64 4.61
N SER A 148 -6.68 -8.04 3.62
CA SER A 148 -6.02 -7.54 2.40
C SER A 148 -5.02 -6.44 2.72
N ARG A 149 -5.38 -5.54 3.64
CA ARG A 149 -4.49 -4.46 4.11
C ARG A 149 -3.25 -5.01 4.80
N ILE A 150 -3.39 -6.05 5.64
CA ILE A 150 -2.24 -6.71 6.29
C ILE A 150 -1.35 -7.39 5.25
N VAL A 151 -1.92 -8.21 4.35
CA VAL A 151 -1.15 -8.92 3.30
C VAL A 151 -0.38 -7.91 2.44
N ALA A 152 -1.04 -6.86 1.95
CA ALA A 152 -0.38 -5.82 1.17
C ALA A 152 0.72 -5.11 1.95
N SER A 153 0.45 -4.74 3.20
CA SER A 153 1.44 -4.08 4.06
C SER A 153 2.66 -4.97 4.33
N GLU A 154 2.47 -6.28 4.54
CA GLU A 154 3.58 -7.22 4.73
C GLU A 154 4.46 -7.30 3.48
N GLU A 155 3.89 -7.46 2.30
CA GLU A 155 4.66 -7.54 1.04
C GLU A 155 5.37 -6.22 0.71
N LEU A 156 4.71 -5.08 0.94
CA LEU A 156 5.34 -3.78 0.72
C LEU A 156 6.49 -3.54 1.71
N VAL A 157 6.32 -3.87 2.99
CA VAL A 157 7.40 -3.79 3.99
C VAL A 157 8.57 -4.72 3.63
N LYS A 158 8.31 -5.96 3.20
CA LYS A 158 9.35 -6.89 2.73
C LYS A 158 10.17 -6.33 1.57
N SER A 159 9.54 -5.55 0.70
CA SER A 159 10.20 -4.90 -0.43
C SER A 159 10.86 -3.55 -0.10
N GLY A 160 10.75 -3.07 1.14
CA GLY A 160 11.22 -1.74 1.56
C GLY A 160 10.33 -0.58 1.08
N ALA A 161 9.16 -0.88 0.52
CA ALA A 161 8.24 0.09 -0.09
C ALA A 161 7.30 0.77 0.89
N LEU A 162 7.17 0.27 2.12
CA LEU A 162 6.26 0.80 3.12
C LEU A 162 6.95 0.88 4.46
N ASN A 163 6.73 1.97 5.18
CA ASN A 163 7.25 2.14 6.52
C ASN A 163 6.67 1.06 7.47
N PRO A 164 7.51 0.32 8.23
CA PRO A 164 7.05 -0.71 9.16
C PRO A 164 5.94 -0.25 10.12
N SER A 165 5.97 1.01 10.57
CA SER A 165 4.97 1.55 11.49
C SER A 165 3.54 1.45 10.96
N ILE A 166 3.34 1.51 9.64
CA ILE A 166 2.03 1.37 8.99
C ILE A 166 1.52 -0.07 9.11
N LEU A 167 2.38 -1.06 8.84
CA LEU A 167 2.06 -2.48 9.01
C LEU A 167 1.69 -2.78 10.47
N PHE A 168 2.52 -2.34 11.43
CA PHE A 168 2.29 -2.60 12.84
C PHE A 168 1.07 -1.87 13.41
N SER A 169 0.71 -0.72 12.85
CA SER A 169 -0.57 -0.08 13.15
C SER A 169 -1.74 -0.87 12.56
N THR A 170 -1.58 -1.43 11.37
CA THR A 170 -2.61 -2.23 10.70
C THR A 170 -2.91 -3.54 11.43
N TYR A 171 -1.89 -4.21 11.99
CA TYR A 171 -2.08 -5.39 12.83
C TYR A 171 -2.99 -5.15 14.05
N LYS A 172 -3.16 -3.90 14.48
CA LYS A 172 -3.89 -3.54 15.71
C LYS A 172 -5.31 -3.05 15.47
N ILE A 173 -5.76 -2.97 14.22
CA ILE A 173 -7.07 -2.38 13.87
C ILE A 173 -8.24 -3.20 14.40
N LYS A 174 -8.16 -4.53 14.35
CA LYS A 174 -9.25 -5.42 14.77
C LYS A 174 -8.69 -6.68 15.40
N GLN A 175 -9.46 -7.24 16.32
CA GLN A 175 -9.16 -8.57 16.85
C GLN A 175 -9.16 -9.63 15.73
N PRO A 176 -8.17 -10.52 15.71
CA PRO A 176 -8.07 -11.59 14.73
C PRO A 176 -9.33 -12.46 14.72
N SER A 177 -9.92 -12.66 13.54
CA SER A 177 -11.17 -13.41 13.40
C SER A 177 -10.98 -14.93 13.22
N THR A 178 -9.73 -15.38 12.99
CA THR A 178 -9.36 -16.80 12.86
C THR A 178 -7.96 -17.04 13.42
N SER A 179 -7.60 -18.30 13.69
CA SER A 179 -6.22 -18.70 13.98
C SER A 179 -5.40 -18.86 12.69
N GLY A 180 -4.11 -18.48 12.72
CA GLY A 180 -3.13 -18.78 11.67
C GLY A 180 -2.83 -17.67 10.64
N GLY A 181 -1.68 -17.78 9.99
CA GLY A 181 -1.20 -16.85 8.96
C GLY A 181 -1.09 -15.41 9.45
N VAL A 182 -1.51 -14.45 8.62
CA VAL A 182 -1.52 -13.00 8.97
C VAL A 182 -2.25 -12.70 10.28
N TRP A 183 -3.25 -13.50 10.63
CA TRP A 183 -4.03 -13.32 11.85
C TRP A 183 -3.27 -13.76 13.11
N ALA A 184 -2.40 -14.77 13.00
CA ALA A 184 -1.51 -15.15 14.10
C ALA A 184 -0.50 -14.04 14.41
N ARG A 185 0.12 -13.44 13.38
CA ARG A 185 1.01 -12.28 13.55
C ARG A 185 0.31 -11.09 14.16
N ALA A 186 -0.89 -10.76 13.68
CA ALA A 186 -1.71 -9.70 14.27
C ALA A 186 -1.99 -9.96 15.77
N LYS A 187 -2.31 -11.21 16.14
CA LYS A 187 -2.51 -11.63 17.53
C LYS A 187 -1.26 -11.40 18.38
N PHE A 188 -0.10 -11.89 17.94
CA PHE A 188 1.14 -11.76 18.70
C PHE A 188 1.55 -10.30 18.93
N VAL A 189 1.32 -9.43 17.93
CA VAL A 189 1.54 -7.97 18.06
C VAL A 189 0.62 -7.34 19.10
N GLN A 190 -0.68 -7.68 19.07
CA GLN A 190 -1.65 -7.18 20.04
C GLN A 190 -1.34 -7.67 21.47
N GLU A 191 -0.93 -8.93 21.62
CA GLU A 191 -0.51 -9.50 22.90
C GLU A 191 0.75 -8.84 23.44
N LEU A 192 1.75 -8.56 22.59
CA LEU A 192 2.94 -7.83 23.00
C LEU A 192 2.60 -6.40 23.48
N ASP A 193 1.74 -5.68 22.76
CA ASP A 193 1.29 -4.34 23.19
C ASP A 193 0.60 -4.42 24.57
N ARG A 194 -0.19 -5.47 24.85
CA ARG A 194 -0.81 -5.70 26.16
C ARG A 194 0.23 -5.96 27.25
N ILE A 195 1.24 -6.77 26.97
CA ILE A 195 2.33 -7.08 27.92
C ILE A 195 3.11 -5.81 28.27
N ILE A 196 3.48 -5.03 27.25
CA ILE A 196 4.21 -3.78 27.44
C ILE A 196 3.39 -2.76 28.24
N GLN A 197 2.07 -2.74 28.09
CA GLN A 197 1.22 -1.80 28.82
C GLN A 197 0.93 -2.20 30.27
N ASN A 198 0.77 -3.51 30.55
CA ASN A 198 0.18 -3.96 31.81
C ASN A 198 1.07 -4.90 32.64
N ASP A 199 2.02 -5.61 32.01
CA ASP A 199 2.67 -6.80 32.61
C ASP A 199 4.21 -6.80 32.44
N LEU A 200 4.85 -5.64 32.29
CA LEU A 200 6.30 -5.50 32.01
C LEU A 200 7.22 -6.20 33.03
N ASN A 201 6.75 -6.37 34.28
CA ASN A 201 7.53 -6.98 35.37
C ASN A 201 7.62 -8.52 35.27
N ASN A 202 6.80 -9.16 34.42
CA ASN A 202 6.87 -10.61 34.21
C ASN A 202 7.90 -10.94 33.12
N HIS A 203 9.18 -10.92 33.50
CA HIS A 203 10.30 -11.07 32.57
C HIS A 203 10.32 -12.41 31.82
N GLN A 204 9.93 -13.52 32.47
CA GLN A 204 9.86 -14.83 31.81
C GLN A 204 8.77 -14.83 30.73
N PHE A 205 7.58 -14.33 31.04
CA PHE A 205 6.49 -14.26 30.07
C PHE A 205 6.83 -13.37 28.87
N LEU A 206 7.46 -12.21 29.12
CA LEU A 206 7.92 -11.34 28.04
C LEU A 206 9.00 -12.02 27.18
N PHE A 207 9.96 -12.72 27.80
CA PHE A 207 11.00 -13.46 27.08
C PHE A 207 10.39 -14.55 26.18
N ASP A 208 9.49 -15.37 26.71
CA ASP A 208 8.84 -16.45 25.97
C ASP A 208 8.03 -15.89 24.77
N HIS A 209 7.29 -14.80 25.00
CA HIS A 209 6.51 -14.15 23.95
C HIS A 209 7.39 -13.54 22.85
N LEU A 210 8.49 -12.89 23.23
CA LEU A 210 9.43 -12.32 22.26
C LEU A 210 10.12 -13.38 21.40
N ASN A 211 10.47 -14.56 21.97
CA ASN A 211 11.02 -15.66 21.18
C ASN A 211 10.03 -16.14 20.10
N ILE A 212 8.75 -16.32 20.47
CA ILE A 212 7.69 -16.69 19.51
C ILE A 212 7.59 -15.65 18.39
N MET A 213 7.66 -14.36 18.74
CA MET A 213 7.60 -13.28 17.75
C MET A 213 8.83 -13.26 16.85
N ILE A 214 10.04 -13.46 17.39
CA ILE A 214 11.27 -13.50 16.59
C ILE A 214 11.18 -14.62 15.56
N ASP A 215 10.79 -15.82 15.96
CA ASP A 215 10.66 -16.97 15.05
C ASP A 215 9.61 -16.71 13.96
N GLU A 216 8.42 -16.23 14.33
CA GLU A 216 7.35 -15.97 13.38
C GLU A 216 7.72 -14.84 12.41
N PHE A 217 8.31 -13.74 12.88
CA PHE A 217 8.69 -12.62 12.03
C PHE A 217 9.94 -12.92 11.19
N LEU A 218 10.88 -13.74 11.68
CA LEU A 218 12.02 -14.22 10.89
C LEU A 218 11.54 -15.10 9.73
N LYS A 219 10.68 -16.09 10.01
CA LYS A 219 10.11 -17.00 9.00
C LYS A 219 9.40 -16.25 7.87
N ASN A 220 8.79 -15.10 8.18
CA ASN A 220 8.07 -14.27 7.22
C ASN A 220 8.89 -13.09 6.67
N LYS A 221 10.21 -13.01 6.92
CA LYS A 221 11.08 -11.90 6.46
C LYS A 221 10.65 -10.50 6.95
N LEU A 222 10.13 -10.42 8.17
CA LEU A 222 9.65 -9.20 8.81
C LEU A 222 10.39 -8.89 10.13
N LEU A 223 11.46 -9.61 10.46
CA LEU A 223 12.19 -9.44 11.73
C LEU A 223 12.74 -8.02 11.90
N THR A 224 13.34 -7.44 10.85
CA THR A 224 13.84 -6.05 10.89
C THR A 224 12.70 -5.05 11.08
N ALA A 225 11.56 -5.27 10.43
CA ALA A 225 10.38 -4.42 10.58
C ALA A 225 9.82 -4.47 12.02
N PHE A 226 9.82 -5.65 12.63
CA PHE A 226 9.51 -5.84 14.05
C PHE A 226 10.48 -5.08 14.95
N ALA A 227 11.78 -5.24 14.72
CA ALA A 227 12.83 -4.54 15.46
C ALA A 227 12.68 -3.02 15.38
N ILE A 228 12.48 -2.45 14.19
CA ILE A 228 12.23 -1.00 13.99
C ILE A 228 10.99 -0.53 14.79
N SER A 229 9.93 -1.35 14.84
CA SER A 229 8.66 -0.95 15.45
C SER A 229 8.63 -1.09 16.98
N TYR A 230 9.44 -1.99 17.54
CA TYR A 230 9.40 -2.35 18.97
C TYR A 230 10.69 -2.13 19.75
N GLY A 231 11.87 -2.05 19.11
CA GLY A 231 13.15 -1.95 19.80
C GLY A 231 13.18 -0.82 20.85
N LYS A 232 12.76 0.38 20.45
CA LYS A 232 12.67 1.54 21.35
C LYS A 232 11.68 1.34 22.51
N LYS A 233 10.55 0.65 22.28
CA LYS A 233 9.52 0.40 23.31
C LYS A 233 10.03 -0.58 24.38
N LEU A 234 10.82 -1.58 23.97
CA LEU A 234 11.35 -2.61 24.85
C LEU A 234 12.55 -2.12 25.68
N ARG A 235 13.23 -1.06 25.23
CA ARG A 235 14.44 -0.53 25.86
C ARG A 235 14.26 -0.11 27.33
N LEU A 236 13.06 0.33 27.72
CA LEU A 236 12.80 0.80 29.07
C LEU A 236 12.78 -0.33 30.12
N ASN A 237 12.91 -1.60 29.70
CA ASN A 237 12.77 -2.76 30.57
C ASN A 237 14.12 -3.48 30.82
N ILE A 238 15.09 -2.77 31.41
CA ILE A 238 16.34 -3.40 31.88
C ILE A 238 15.99 -4.28 33.08
N SER A 239 16.04 -5.60 32.89
CA SER A 239 15.62 -6.58 33.88
C SER A 239 16.81 -7.22 34.59
N ASN A 240 16.60 -7.87 35.74
CA ASN A 240 17.62 -8.75 36.33
C ASN A 240 17.69 -10.13 35.65
N TYR A 241 16.90 -10.35 34.60
CA TYR A 241 16.81 -11.62 33.87
C TYR A 241 17.67 -11.54 32.61
N SER A 242 18.92 -12.03 32.71
CA SER A 242 19.93 -11.91 31.65
C SER A 242 19.44 -12.34 30.25
N PRO A 243 18.71 -13.47 30.07
CA PRO A 243 18.28 -13.89 28.74
C PRO A 243 17.35 -12.89 28.04
N LEU A 244 16.50 -12.20 28.81
CA LEU A 244 15.63 -11.15 28.26
C LEU A 244 16.44 -9.93 27.84
N ASN A 245 17.44 -9.53 28.63
CA ASN A 245 18.30 -8.40 28.28
C ASN A 245 19.07 -8.66 26.98
N ASP A 246 19.60 -9.87 26.81
CA ASP A 246 20.30 -10.27 25.58
C ASP A 246 19.36 -10.22 24.36
N LEU A 247 18.12 -10.68 24.53
CA LEU A 247 17.11 -10.65 23.47
C LEU A 247 16.72 -9.21 23.09
N ILE A 248 16.48 -8.35 24.10
CA ILE A 248 16.18 -6.93 23.89
C ILE A 248 17.35 -6.22 23.20
N LEU A 249 18.59 -6.55 23.56
CA LEU A 249 19.79 -6.02 22.90
C LEU A 249 19.80 -6.38 21.41
N ILE A 250 19.58 -7.66 21.06
CA ILE A 250 19.53 -8.12 19.67
C ILE A 250 18.45 -7.36 18.88
N ILE A 251 17.24 -7.24 19.44
CA ILE A 251 16.14 -6.51 18.79
C ILE A 251 16.53 -5.05 18.56
N ASN A 252 17.21 -4.40 19.51
CA ASN A 252 17.64 -3.01 19.35
C ASN A 252 18.73 -2.85 18.29
N ILE A 253 19.70 -3.78 18.22
CA ILE A 253 20.74 -3.78 17.17
C ILE A 253 20.12 -3.88 15.78
N LEU A 254 19.12 -4.75 15.61
CA LEU A 254 18.40 -4.94 14.35
C LEU A 254 17.54 -3.72 13.92
N SER A 255 17.29 -2.77 14.83
CA SER A 255 16.46 -1.60 14.57
C SER A 255 17.23 -0.37 14.04
N GLU A 256 18.54 -0.51 13.77
CA GLU A 256 19.48 0.58 13.42
C GLU A 256 19.66 1.66 14.51
N ASN A 257 19.07 1.49 15.71
CA ASN A 257 19.16 2.44 16.83
C ASN A 257 20.39 2.24 17.75
N MET A 258 21.54 1.81 17.21
CA MET A 258 22.71 1.41 17.99
C MET A 258 23.33 2.58 18.79
N GLU A 259 23.44 3.77 18.19
CA GLU A 259 24.03 4.95 18.84
C GLU A 259 23.26 5.43 20.07
N ILE A 260 21.95 5.22 20.08
CA ILE A 260 21.11 5.67 21.18
C ILE A 260 21.17 4.67 22.32
N PHE A 261 21.22 3.35 22.06
CA PHE A 261 21.21 2.29 23.08
C PHE A 261 22.37 2.38 24.08
N LEU A 262 23.59 2.63 23.58
CA LEU A 262 24.81 2.75 24.39
C LEU A 262 24.84 3.98 25.30
N ARG A 263 23.96 4.98 25.10
CA ARG A 263 23.90 6.18 25.96
C ARG A 263 23.11 6.01 27.27
N ASN A 264 22.30 4.94 27.40
CA ASN A 264 21.46 4.74 28.61
C ASN A 264 21.71 3.38 29.28
N ILE A 265 22.86 2.75 29.02
CA ILE A 265 23.46 1.72 29.88
C ILE A 265 24.49 2.45 30.74
#